data_AF-A0A1M6SPL8-F1
#
_entry.id   AF-A0A1M6SPL8-F1
#
_cell.length_a   1.000
_cell.length_b   1.000
_cell.length_c   1.000
_cell.angle_alpha   90.00
_cell.angle_beta   90.00
_cell.angle_gamma   90.00
#
_symmetry.space_group_name_H-M   'P 1'
#
loop_
_entity.id
_entity.type
_entity.pdbx_description
1 polymer ?
#
loop_
_entity_poly.entity_id
_entity_poly.type
_entity_poly.pdbx_seq_one_letter_code
_entity_poly.pdbx_strand_id
1 'polypeptide(L)'
;MSLKKRAFARKERNVFRIDVHATHGWQVRVQRQNRSYTQFFSDKKYGSPEKAFEAALAYRDQLLKELPPPINPTARLRTPEVRRKAAESINRSGVIGIGFSVKVTRQGVRRPYVQGYWTDADGRRRATSRSIEAHGLKGALELVCRKLYEVQGNRGLSVEEMVRRALPALEKLYQQARATR
;
A
#
# COMPACT_ATOMS: atom_id res chain seq x y z
N MET A 1 21.11 -37.92 27.02
CA MET A 1 21.65 -36.54 26.94
C MET A 1 20.94 -35.81 25.80
N SER A 2 19.97 -34.94 26.12
CA SER A 2 19.18 -34.20 25.13
C SER A 2 19.88 -32.87 24.81
N LEU A 3 20.39 -32.74 23.58
CA LEU A 3 21.04 -31.51 23.11
C LEU A 3 19.98 -30.42 22.89
N LYS A 4 20.03 -29.41 23.75
CA LYS A 4 19.15 -28.24 23.75
C LYS A 4 19.19 -27.54 22.38
N LYS A 5 18.05 -27.49 21.67
CA LYS A 5 17.80 -26.51 20.60
C LYS A 5 17.97 -25.11 21.19
N ARG A 6 19.08 -24.43 20.91
CA ARG A 6 19.18 -22.98 21.12
C ARG A 6 18.38 -22.31 20.01
N ALA A 7 17.14 -21.95 20.33
CA ALA A 7 16.36 -21.07 19.46
C ALA A 7 17.16 -19.78 19.25
N PHE A 8 17.38 -19.39 17.99
CA PHE A 8 17.92 -18.07 17.62
C PHE A 8 16.86 -17.01 17.97
N ALA A 9 16.74 -16.71 19.26
CA ALA A 9 15.69 -15.88 19.84
C ALA A 9 15.95 -14.37 19.71
N ARG A 10 16.92 -13.97 18.88
CA ARG A 10 17.22 -12.55 18.64
C ARG A 10 16.77 -12.19 17.23
N LYS A 11 15.66 -11.46 17.12
CA LYS A 11 15.12 -10.96 15.84
C LYS A 11 16.03 -9.85 15.30
N GLU A 12 17.14 -10.24 14.71
CA GLU A 12 18.09 -9.33 14.07
C GLU A 12 17.44 -8.73 12.81
N ARG A 13 17.24 -7.40 12.83
CA ARG A 13 16.60 -6.71 11.71
C ARG A 13 17.41 -6.92 10.43
N ASN A 14 16.70 -7.10 9.33
CA ASN A 14 17.25 -7.26 7.98
C ASN A 14 18.08 -8.53 7.75
N VAL A 15 18.10 -9.49 8.69
CA VAL A 15 18.75 -10.80 8.51
C VAL A 15 17.70 -11.89 8.73
N PHE A 16 17.55 -12.78 7.76
CA PHE A 16 16.49 -13.78 7.72
C PHE A 16 17.08 -15.16 7.51
N ARG A 17 16.66 -16.14 8.31
CA ARG A 17 16.99 -17.54 8.06
C ARG A 17 16.21 -18.02 6.83
N ILE A 18 16.91 -18.63 5.88
CA ILE A 18 16.31 -19.34 4.74
C ILE A 18 16.62 -20.82 4.93
N ASP A 19 15.55 -21.60 5.03
CA ASP A 19 15.61 -23.03 5.24
C ASP A 19 14.55 -23.69 4.36
N VAL A 20 14.88 -23.89 3.09
CA VAL A 20 13.97 -24.42 2.07
C VAL A 20 14.70 -25.40 1.16
N HIS A 21 14.18 -26.63 1.09
CA HIS A 21 14.73 -27.73 0.29
C HIS A 21 16.24 -27.90 0.47
N ALA A 22 17.02 -27.76 -0.60
CA ALA A 22 18.48 -27.89 -0.61
C ALA A 22 19.22 -26.57 -0.30
N THR A 23 18.50 -25.51 0.04
CA THR A 23 19.06 -24.17 0.30
C THR A 23 18.93 -23.82 1.78
N HIS A 24 20.06 -23.86 2.46
CA HIS A 24 20.19 -23.49 3.87
C HIS A 24 21.19 -22.34 4.01
N GLY A 25 20.76 -21.27 4.67
CA GLY A 25 21.59 -20.09 4.85
C GLY A 25 20.86 -18.91 5.47
N TRP A 26 21.54 -17.77 5.47
CA TRP A 26 21.03 -16.51 5.96
C TRP A 26 20.97 -15.49 4.83
N GLN A 27 19.89 -14.74 4.76
CA GLN A 27 19.70 -13.69 3.76
C GLN A 27 19.62 -12.34 4.44
N VAL A 28 20.50 -11.43 4.01
CA VAL A 28 20.42 -10.01 4.37
C VAL A 28 19.52 -9.32 3.36
N ARG A 29 18.54 -8.55 3.84
CA ARG A 29 17.64 -7.73 3.00
C ARG A 29 17.53 -6.32 3.58
N VAL A 30 18.11 -5.34 2.91
CA VAL A 30 18.04 -3.92 3.30
C VAL A 30 17.44 -3.10 2.16
N GLN A 31 16.48 -2.22 2.48
CA GLN A 31 15.93 -1.26 1.52
C GLN A 31 16.28 0.16 1.90
N ARG A 32 16.81 0.94 0.95
CA ARG A 32 17.20 2.36 1.10
C ARG A 32 16.97 3.09 -0.20
N GLN A 33 16.38 4.30 -0.13
CA GLN A 33 16.19 5.19 -1.29
C GLN A 33 15.66 4.47 -2.55
N ASN A 34 14.59 3.67 -2.39
CA ASN A 34 13.97 2.85 -3.45
C ASN A 34 14.87 1.79 -4.10
N ARG A 35 16.04 1.50 -3.53
CA ARG A 35 16.92 0.39 -3.92
C ARG A 35 16.87 -0.72 -2.88
N SER A 36 16.89 -1.97 -3.36
CA SER A 36 16.97 -3.18 -2.54
C SER A 36 18.36 -3.77 -2.61
N TYR A 37 18.98 -3.98 -1.45
CA TYR A 37 20.26 -4.64 -1.28
C TYR A 37 19.99 -5.99 -0.63
N THR A 38 20.24 -7.06 -1.36
CA THR A 38 20.01 -8.43 -0.91
C THR A 38 21.28 -9.24 -1.12
N GLN A 39 21.68 -10.00 -0.10
CA GLN A 39 22.80 -10.93 -0.19
C GLN A 39 22.51 -12.22 0.58
N PHE A 40 22.96 -13.35 0.08
CA PHE A 40 22.74 -14.67 0.67
C PHE A 40 24.05 -15.33 1.13
N PHE A 41 24.02 -15.90 2.33
CA PHE A 41 25.14 -16.52 3.03
C PHE A 41 24.78 -17.99 3.29
N SER A 42 25.31 -18.91 2.47
CA SER A 42 24.99 -20.34 2.57
C SER A 42 25.74 -21.02 3.72
N ASP A 43 25.05 -21.88 4.46
CA ASP A 43 25.67 -22.69 5.54
C ASP A 43 26.80 -23.57 5.01
N LYS A 44 26.65 -24.13 3.80
CA LYS A 44 27.67 -24.98 3.18
C LYS A 44 28.96 -24.19 2.88
N LYS A 45 28.83 -22.95 2.44
CA LYS A 45 29.98 -22.08 2.12
C LYS A 45 30.72 -21.63 3.39
N TYR A 46 29.99 -21.35 4.46
CA TYR A 46 30.57 -20.85 5.71
C TYR A 46 30.83 -21.96 6.75
N GLY A 47 30.45 -23.20 6.45
CA GLY A 47 30.73 -24.39 7.26
C GLY A 47 29.74 -24.66 8.37
N SER A 48 28.95 -23.67 8.81
CA SER A 48 27.84 -23.88 9.75
C SER A 48 26.80 -22.75 9.68
N PRO A 49 25.57 -22.97 10.19
CA PRO A 49 24.56 -21.93 10.32
C PRO A 49 25.02 -20.73 11.14
N GLU A 50 25.83 -20.95 12.18
CA GLU A 50 26.36 -19.90 13.05
C GLU A 50 27.38 -19.03 12.30
N LYS A 51 28.32 -19.65 11.59
CA LYS A 51 29.32 -18.92 10.79
C LYS A 51 28.67 -18.15 9.64
N ALA A 52 27.65 -18.73 9.01
CA ALA A 52 26.87 -18.04 7.99
C ALA A 52 26.09 -16.86 8.57
N PHE A 53 25.57 -16.98 9.79
CA PHE A 53 24.87 -15.90 10.50
C PHE A 53 25.82 -14.74 10.83
N GLU A 54 27.00 -15.04 11.38
CA GLU A 54 28.02 -14.02 11.70
C GLU A 54 28.47 -13.26 10.46
N ALA A 55 28.70 -13.96 9.34
CA ALA A 55 29.04 -13.34 8.07
C ALA A 55 27.90 -12.43 7.57
N ALA A 56 26.64 -12.86 7.70
CA ALA A 56 25.48 -12.07 7.34
C ALA A 56 25.33 -10.81 8.21
N LEU A 57 25.62 -10.91 9.52
CA LEU A 57 25.60 -9.77 10.43
C LEU A 57 26.69 -8.75 10.09
N ALA A 58 27.93 -9.21 9.88
CA ALA A 58 29.05 -8.35 9.52
C ALA A 58 28.76 -7.59 8.21
N TYR A 59 28.25 -8.29 7.20
CA TYR A 59 27.84 -7.67 5.94
C TYR A 59 26.71 -6.66 6.13
N ARG A 60 25.67 -6.99 6.92
CA ARG A 60 24.58 -6.06 7.23
C ARG A 60 25.12 -4.79 7.90
N ASP A 61 26.00 -4.93 8.89
CA ASP A 61 26.48 -3.77 9.66
C ASP A 61 27.38 -2.86 8.82
N GLN A 62 28.22 -3.44 7.96
CA GLN A 62 28.96 -2.67 6.96
C GLN A 62 28.00 -1.95 5.99
N LEU A 63 27.04 -2.68 5.43
CA LEU A 63 26.05 -2.13 4.51
C LEU A 63 25.22 -1.00 5.14
N LEU A 64 24.86 -1.11 6.42
CA LEU A 64 24.12 -0.07 7.13
C LEU A 64 24.94 1.18 7.44
N LYS A 65 26.28 1.08 7.53
CA LYS A 65 27.18 2.23 7.67
C LYS A 65 27.39 2.98 6.36
N GLU A 66 27.45 2.25 5.25
CA GLU A 66 27.64 2.81 3.91
C GLU A 66 26.35 3.42 3.35
N LEU A 67 25.21 2.82 3.68
CA LEU A 67 23.93 3.29 3.15
C LEU A 67 23.41 4.51 3.93
N PRO A 68 22.74 5.44 3.23
CA PRO A 68 22.08 6.57 3.87
C PRO A 68 21.05 6.09 4.91
N PRO A 69 20.71 6.94 5.91
CA PRO A 69 19.76 6.57 6.94
C PRO A 69 18.42 6.12 6.31
N PRO A 70 17.70 5.19 6.97
CA PRO A 70 16.42 4.73 6.47
C PRO A 70 15.50 5.93 6.24
N ILE A 71 15.04 6.07 4.99
CA ILE A 71 13.88 6.91 4.72
C ILE A 71 12.77 6.37 5.61
N ASN A 72 12.26 7.22 6.50
CA ASN A 72 11.15 6.93 7.39
C ASN A 72 10.06 6.16 6.60
N PRO A 73 9.48 5.03 7.06
CA PRO A 73 8.51 4.27 6.27
C PRO A 73 7.36 5.13 5.72
N THR A 74 6.98 6.18 6.45
CA THR A 74 6.02 7.22 6.08
C THR A 74 6.48 8.12 4.91
N ALA A 75 7.78 8.15 4.64
CA ALA A 75 8.43 8.93 3.58
C ALA A 75 8.59 8.19 2.24
N ARG A 76 8.37 6.86 2.18
CA ARG A 76 8.24 6.14 0.88
C ARG A 76 7.11 6.70 0.01
N LEU A 77 6.15 7.38 0.62
CA LEU A 77 5.03 8.01 -0.04
C LEU A 77 5.08 9.54 0.06
N ARG A 78 6.22 10.23 0.21
CA ARG A 78 6.18 11.68 0.56
C ARG A 78 6.21 12.68 -0.57
N THR A 79 6.79 12.38 -1.74
CA THR A 79 6.71 13.39 -2.81
C THR A 79 5.28 13.41 -3.35
N PRO A 80 4.67 14.59 -3.57
CA PRO A 80 3.36 14.70 -4.20
C PRO A 80 3.25 13.88 -5.49
N GLU A 81 4.35 13.78 -6.26
CA GLU A 81 4.42 13.03 -7.52
C GLU A 81 4.31 11.52 -7.31
N VAL A 82 5.04 10.95 -6.32
CA VAL A 82 4.97 9.51 -6.03
C VAL A 82 3.60 9.13 -5.48
N ARG A 83 3.01 9.98 -4.61
CA ARG A 83 1.62 9.80 -4.15
C ARG A 83 0.65 9.82 -5.32
N ARG A 84 0.83 10.77 -6.24
CA ARG A 84 -0.01 10.90 -7.43
C ARG A 84 0.10 9.68 -8.33
N LYS A 85 1.30 9.24 -8.69
CA LYS A 85 1.50 8.04 -9.54
C LYS A 85 0.92 6.77 -8.91
N ALA A 86 1.10 6.57 -7.61
CA ALA A 86 0.50 5.44 -6.91
C ALA A 86 -1.03 5.55 -6.85
N ALA A 87 -1.56 6.75 -6.64
CA ALA A 87 -3.00 6.98 -6.68
C ALA A 87 -3.56 6.73 -8.09
N GLU A 88 -2.87 7.14 -9.15
CA GLU A 88 -3.24 6.90 -10.56
C GLU A 88 -3.25 5.41 -10.91
N SER A 89 -2.23 4.65 -10.50
CA SER A 89 -2.16 3.21 -10.80
C SER A 89 -3.21 2.37 -10.06
N ILE A 90 -3.66 2.81 -8.89
CA ILE A 90 -4.69 2.15 -8.08
C ILE A 90 -6.10 2.66 -8.45
N ASN A 91 -6.19 3.76 -9.21
CA ASN A 91 -7.45 4.43 -9.48
C ASN A 91 -8.34 3.64 -10.44
N ARG A 92 -9.35 2.97 -9.87
CA ARG A 92 -10.36 2.24 -10.65
C ARG A 92 -11.41 3.14 -11.29
N SER A 93 -11.56 4.40 -10.88
CA SER A 93 -12.59 5.31 -11.40
C SER A 93 -12.11 6.23 -12.51
N GLY A 94 -10.82 6.25 -12.84
CA GLY A 94 -10.28 7.19 -13.84
C GLY A 94 -10.20 8.65 -13.38
N VAL A 95 -10.72 9.00 -12.19
CA VAL A 95 -10.56 10.33 -11.56
C VAL A 95 -9.97 10.18 -10.15
N ILE A 96 -8.79 10.79 -9.93
CA ILE A 96 -8.06 10.62 -8.67
C ILE A 96 -8.92 11.09 -7.50
N GLY A 97 -9.04 10.23 -6.49
CA GLY A 97 -9.80 10.52 -5.29
C GLY A 97 -11.28 10.14 -5.37
N ILE A 98 -11.77 9.64 -6.51
CA ILE A 98 -13.12 9.08 -6.61
C ILE A 98 -13.06 7.56 -6.52
N GLY A 99 -13.95 6.97 -5.73
CA GLY A 99 -14.02 5.53 -5.53
C GLY A 99 -15.43 5.00 -5.31
N PHE A 100 -15.56 3.68 -5.41
CA PHE A 100 -16.77 2.91 -5.10
C PHE A 100 -16.52 2.04 -3.87
N SER A 101 -17.50 1.98 -2.97
CA SER A 101 -17.46 1.11 -1.79
C SER A 101 -18.82 0.51 -1.50
N VAL A 102 -18.82 -0.69 -0.90
CA VAL A 102 -20.02 -1.30 -0.33
C VAL A 102 -19.78 -1.41 1.17
N LYS A 103 -20.65 -0.78 1.96
CA LYS A 103 -20.63 -0.91 3.42
C LYS A 103 -21.66 -1.96 3.83
N VAL A 104 -21.27 -2.89 4.70
CA VAL A 104 -22.17 -3.88 5.27
C VAL A 104 -22.65 -3.36 6.62
N THR A 105 -23.96 -3.26 6.83
CA THR A 105 -24.51 -2.87 8.13
C THR A 105 -24.34 -4.01 9.13
N ARG A 106 -24.54 -3.73 10.43
CA ARG A 106 -24.57 -4.78 11.48
C ARG A 106 -25.60 -5.88 11.19
N GLN A 107 -26.64 -5.56 10.44
CA GLN A 107 -27.72 -6.47 10.02
C GLN A 107 -27.37 -7.24 8.72
N GLY A 108 -26.14 -7.13 8.21
CA GLY A 108 -25.72 -7.81 6.96
C GLY A 108 -26.15 -7.11 5.67
N VAL A 109 -26.85 -5.98 5.75
CA VAL A 109 -27.34 -5.27 4.56
C VAL A 109 -26.19 -4.56 3.86
N ARG A 110 -25.97 -4.90 2.58
CA ARG A 110 -24.92 -4.32 1.73
C ARG A 110 -25.43 -3.02 1.10
N ARG A 111 -24.84 -1.89 1.49
CA ARG A 111 -25.20 -0.55 0.98
C ARG A 111 -24.07 0.05 0.13
N PRO A 112 -24.32 0.37 -1.15
CA PRO A 112 -23.33 0.92 -2.07
C PRO A 112 -23.21 2.45 -1.94
N TYR A 113 -21.97 2.94 -2.02
CA TYR A 113 -21.64 4.38 -1.92
C TYR A 113 -20.61 4.79 -2.96
N VAL A 114 -20.74 6.03 -3.45
CA VAL A 114 -19.65 6.75 -4.10
C VAL A 114 -18.85 7.48 -3.02
N GLN A 115 -17.52 7.46 -3.12
CA GLN A 115 -16.60 8.06 -2.16
C GLN A 115 -15.68 9.08 -2.84
N GLY A 116 -15.42 10.17 -2.13
CA GLY A 116 -14.41 11.17 -2.49
C GLY A 116 -13.32 11.24 -1.43
N TYR A 117 -12.06 11.39 -1.85
CA TYR A 117 -10.89 11.49 -1.00
C TYR A 117 -10.06 12.72 -1.35
N TRP A 118 -9.64 13.47 -0.33
CA TRP A 118 -8.73 14.60 -0.50
C TRP A 118 -7.75 14.71 0.67
N THR A 119 -6.74 15.54 0.48
CA THR A 119 -5.85 16.00 1.55
C THR A 119 -6.20 17.46 1.80
N ASP A 120 -6.44 17.85 3.05
CA ASP A 120 -6.70 19.25 3.40
C ASP A 120 -5.39 20.06 3.47
N ALA A 121 -5.51 21.37 3.73
CA ALA A 121 -4.37 22.28 3.82
C ALA A 121 -3.37 21.88 4.92
N ASP A 122 -3.84 21.22 5.99
CA ASP A 122 -3.02 20.70 7.08
C ASP A 122 -2.30 19.37 6.73
N GLY A 123 -2.48 18.88 5.51
CA GLY A 123 -1.90 17.61 5.07
C GLY A 123 -2.66 16.37 5.60
N ARG A 124 -3.84 16.54 6.21
CA ARG A 124 -4.64 15.44 6.73
C ARG A 124 -5.53 14.85 5.64
N ARG A 125 -5.66 13.52 5.64
CA ARG A 125 -6.58 12.84 4.73
C ARG A 125 -8.02 13.05 5.18
N ARG A 126 -8.86 13.46 4.24
CA ARG A 126 -10.30 13.63 4.40
C ARG A 126 -11.05 12.78 3.39
N ALA A 127 -12.28 12.45 3.72
CA ALA A 127 -13.16 11.68 2.85
C ALA A 127 -14.62 12.15 2.96
N THR A 128 -15.37 11.92 1.89
CA THR A 128 -16.82 12.10 1.83
C THR A 128 -17.43 10.88 1.17
N SER A 129 -18.69 10.58 1.47
CA SER A 129 -19.43 9.50 0.82
C SER A 129 -20.89 9.84 0.62
N ARG A 130 -21.45 9.39 -0.51
CA ARG A 130 -22.86 9.55 -0.87
C ARG A 130 -23.48 8.20 -1.18
N SER A 131 -24.66 7.96 -0.61
CA SER A 131 -25.41 6.72 -0.81
C SER A 131 -25.94 6.66 -2.23
N ILE A 132 -25.67 5.56 -2.92
CA ILE A 132 -26.22 5.31 -4.26
C ILE A 132 -27.73 5.03 -4.17
N GLU A 133 -28.19 4.42 -3.06
CA GLU A 133 -29.62 4.17 -2.84
C GLU A 133 -30.42 5.47 -2.68
N ALA A 134 -29.82 6.51 -2.09
CA ALA A 134 -30.52 7.77 -1.82
C ALA A 134 -30.52 8.73 -3.04
N HIS A 135 -29.46 8.70 -3.85
CA HIS A 135 -29.24 9.73 -4.90
C HIS A 135 -29.13 9.15 -6.32
N GLY A 136 -29.24 7.84 -6.47
CA GLY A 136 -28.80 7.15 -7.68
C GLY A 136 -27.28 7.22 -7.86
N LEU A 137 -26.74 6.44 -8.81
CA LEU A 137 -25.30 6.39 -9.03
C LEU A 137 -24.74 7.73 -9.54
N LYS A 138 -25.37 8.28 -10.58
CA LYS A 138 -24.95 9.54 -11.19
C LYS A 138 -25.11 10.72 -10.21
N GLY A 139 -26.24 10.81 -9.51
CA GLY A 139 -26.44 11.88 -8.51
C GLY A 139 -25.47 11.78 -7.33
N ALA A 140 -25.19 10.57 -6.83
CA ALA A 140 -24.17 10.38 -5.80
C ALA A 140 -22.77 10.80 -6.28
N LEU A 141 -22.43 10.48 -7.53
CA LEU A 141 -21.18 10.88 -8.16
C LEU A 141 -21.07 12.40 -8.32
N GLU A 142 -22.10 13.06 -8.85
CA GLU A 142 -22.15 14.52 -9.00
C GLU A 142 -21.93 15.24 -7.67
N LEU A 143 -22.59 14.78 -6.60
CA LEU A 143 -22.42 15.35 -5.25
C LEU A 143 -20.99 15.18 -4.73
N VAL A 144 -20.34 14.05 -5.01
CA VAL A 144 -18.93 13.82 -4.64
C VAL A 144 -18.00 14.69 -5.48
N CYS A 145 -18.22 14.78 -6.79
CA CYS A 145 -17.43 15.62 -7.71
C CYS A 145 -17.52 17.10 -7.32
N ARG A 146 -18.72 17.62 -7.05
CA ARG A 146 -18.91 18.99 -6.53
C ARG A 146 -18.11 19.21 -5.26
N LYS A 147 -18.18 18.27 -4.31
CA LYS A 147 -17.45 18.42 -3.06
C LYS A 147 -15.93 18.42 -3.27
N LEU A 148 -15.41 17.57 -4.14
CA LEU A 148 -13.99 17.53 -4.47
C LEU A 148 -13.54 18.82 -5.19
N TYR A 149 -14.38 19.35 -6.08
CA TYR A 149 -14.12 20.60 -6.78
C TYR A 149 -14.01 21.78 -5.80
N GLU A 150 -14.94 21.88 -4.84
CA GLU A 150 -14.93 22.89 -3.77
C GLU A 150 -13.65 22.84 -2.92
N VAL A 151 -13.25 21.65 -2.46
CA VAL A 151 -12.18 21.52 -1.45
C VAL A 151 -10.77 21.43 -2.01
N GLN A 152 -10.60 21.05 -3.28
CA GLN A 152 -9.28 20.90 -3.89
C GLN A 152 -8.89 22.06 -4.79
N GLY A 153 -9.82 22.96 -5.14
CA GLY A 153 -9.55 24.07 -6.05
C GLY A 153 -9.10 23.56 -7.43
N ASN A 154 -10.07 23.32 -8.32
CA ASN A 154 -9.88 23.03 -9.75
C ASN A 154 -8.54 22.33 -10.12
N ARG A 155 -8.43 21.01 -9.88
CA ARG A 155 -7.31 20.16 -10.37
C ARG A 155 -7.34 19.97 -11.91
N GLY A 156 -7.75 20.99 -12.65
CA GLY A 156 -7.84 20.99 -14.11
C GLY A 156 -9.02 20.22 -14.71
N LEU A 157 -10.02 19.82 -13.91
CA LEU A 157 -11.23 19.16 -14.39
C LEU A 157 -12.47 19.84 -13.80
N SER A 158 -13.44 20.14 -14.66
CA SER A 158 -14.77 20.55 -14.23
C SER A 158 -15.51 19.38 -13.56
N VAL A 159 -16.55 19.69 -12.79
CA VAL A 159 -17.43 18.67 -12.19
C VAL A 159 -17.99 17.74 -13.26
N GLU A 160 -18.42 18.30 -14.39
CA GLU A 160 -18.95 17.53 -15.53
C GLU A 160 -17.92 16.57 -16.11
N GLU A 161 -16.67 17.02 -16.28
CA GLU A 161 -15.60 16.19 -16.80
C GLU A 161 -15.21 15.07 -15.83
N MET A 162 -15.22 15.36 -14.52
CA MET A 162 -15.02 14.34 -13.48
C MET A 162 -16.12 13.27 -13.55
N VAL A 163 -17.39 13.69 -13.67
CA VAL A 163 -18.54 12.77 -13.80
C VAL A 163 -18.40 11.93 -15.06
N ARG A 164 -18.11 12.55 -16.21
CA ARG A 164 -17.97 11.88 -17.51
C ARG A 164 -16.90 10.79 -17.48
N ARG A 165 -15.75 11.06 -16.85
CA ARG A 165 -14.64 10.09 -16.73
C ARG A 165 -14.94 8.97 -15.73
N ALA A 166 -15.58 9.29 -14.60
CA ALA A 166 -15.77 8.34 -13.52
C ALA A 166 -16.99 7.43 -13.66
N LEU A 167 -18.04 7.90 -14.34
CA LEU A 167 -19.32 7.20 -14.40
C LEU A 167 -19.21 5.78 -15.00
N PRO A 168 -18.56 5.52 -16.15
CA PRO A 168 -18.53 4.18 -16.75
C PRO A 168 -17.87 3.14 -15.83
N ALA A 169 -16.80 3.53 -15.15
CA ALA A 169 -16.10 2.65 -14.22
C ALA A 169 -16.95 2.37 -12.97
N LEU A 170 -17.62 3.38 -12.44
CA LEU A 170 -18.50 3.22 -11.28
C LEU A 170 -19.75 2.40 -11.60
N GLU A 171 -20.29 2.50 -12.81
CA GLU A 171 -21.37 1.65 -13.31
C GLU A 171 -20.95 0.18 -13.30
N LYS A 172 -19.78 -0.13 -13.88
CA LYS A 172 -19.24 -1.49 -13.87
C LYS A 172 -19.08 -2.04 -12.45
N LEU A 173 -18.52 -1.24 -11.54
CA LEU A 173 -18.33 -1.63 -10.14
C LEU A 173 -19.66 -1.82 -9.40
N TYR A 174 -20.65 -0.98 -9.70
CA TYR A 174 -21.99 -1.09 -9.11
C TYR A 174 -22.72 -2.35 -9.59
N GLN A 175 -22.66 -2.66 -10.89
CA GLN A 175 -23.25 -3.89 -11.43
C GLN A 175 -22.58 -5.13 -10.86
N GLN A 176 -21.24 -5.16 -10.78
CA GLN A 176 -20.51 -6.25 -10.13
C GLN A 176 -20.96 -6.43 -8.67
N ALA A 177 -21.09 -5.34 -7.91
CA ALA A 177 -21.52 -5.41 -6.53
C ALA A 177 -22.95 -5.96 -6.35
N ARG A 178 -23.85 -5.65 -7.31
CA ARG A 178 -25.22 -6.20 -7.34
C ARG A 178 -25.25 -7.67 -7.73
N ALA A 179 -24.34 -8.12 -8.60
CA ALA A 179 -24.25 -9.49 -9.05
C ALA A 179 -23.71 -10.45 -7.97
N THR A 180 -22.87 -9.97 -7.06
CA THR A 180 -22.33 -10.77 -5.94
C THR A 180 -23.34 -10.91 -4.77
N ARG A 181 -24.63 -11.08 -5.05
CA ARG A 181 -25.66 -11.26 -4.01
C ARG A 181 -25.62 -12.65 -3.41
#